data_AF-A0A170NKF3-F1
#
_entry.id   AF-A0A170NKF3-F1
#
_cell.length_a   1.000
_cell.length_b   1.000
_cell.length_c   1.000
_cell.angle_alpha   90.00
_cell.angle_beta   90.00
_cell.angle_gamma   90.00
#
_symmetry.space_group_name_H-M   'P 1'
#
loop_
_entity.id
_entity.type
_entity.pdbx_description
1 polymer ?
#
loop_
_entity_poly.entity_id
_entity_poly.type
_entity_poly.pdbx_seq_one_letter_code
_entity_poly.pdbx_strand_id
1 'polypeptide(L)'
;MYFEDENFSIYFNLYEKARNLEKLKKEDEALKIYLSILDKYAPQGTSYYERPAIILERQKHYKEAVKICTMAIKAINNNQFNADVNEFEHRLNRLNNKIEKQKNSKVAIPKKRTTNKPVKHPSATAITPIEAKEISTKNIKFSDWYVSISFGESRSPSFPQALALAQSAPQYIENNVNNKILYQAVYSDKPIEYLQFIKLYELVSNWKSCFVIINGTVMDRKIIGGLNYCYGDKCRSGNPDFCFGASEMTANPFGCHRLQISAYNHPWWTIGDFITSSIWRVNKQAILERIKTYSLPYVMCPCFSIENIKSVVDSLPDTIDLRKNKKWEKSYNGIQPINHNVAFKLNISIDPKKDCTNEKKNKGFFAKLKSLFK
;
A
#
# COMPACT_ATOMS: atom_id res chain seq x y z
N MET A 1 23.27 3.15 -32.63
CA MET A 1 22.67 2.09 -33.44
C MET A 1 22.25 0.99 -32.48
N TYR A 2 20.99 1.01 -32.04
CA TYR A 2 20.48 -0.02 -31.13
C TYR A 2 20.20 -1.26 -31.98
N PHE A 3 20.96 -2.34 -31.75
CA PHE A 3 20.60 -3.63 -32.30
C PHE A 3 19.30 -4.06 -31.62
N GLU A 4 18.19 -4.07 -32.36
CA GLU A 4 16.97 -4.72 -31.90
C GLU A 4 17.29 -6.20 -31.72
N ASP A 5 17.19 -6.68 -30.48
CA ASP A 5 17.31 -8.10 -30.17
C ASP A 5 16.15 -8.82 -30.87
N GLU A 6 16.46 -9.55 -31.95
CA GLU A 6 15.49 -10.29 -32.77
C GLU A 6 14.61 -11.24 -31.92
N ASN A 7 15.08 -11.62 -30.73
CA ASN A 7 14.36 -12.50 -29.82
C ASN A 7 13.51 -11.74 -28.77
N PHE A 8 13.57 -10.41 -28.71
CA PHE A 8 12.89 -9.60 -27.69
C PHE A 8 11.38 -9.91 -27.62
N SER A 9 10.70 -9.88 -28.77
CA SER A 9 9.27 -10.17 -28.83
C SER A 9 8.94 -11.58 -28.29
N ILE A 10 9.83 -12.55 -28.52
CA ILE A 10 9.63 -13.94 -28.09
C ILE A 10 9.72 -14.05 -26.57
N TYR A 11 10.82 -13.60 -25.95
CA TYR A 11 10.96 -13.72 -24.50
C TYR A 11 10.12 -12.72 -23.72
N PHE A 12 9.74 -11.58 -24.32
CA PHE A 12 8.77 -10.66 -23.74
C PHE A 12 7.37 -11.29 -23.64
N ASN A 13 6.92 -12.00 -24.68
CA ASN A 13 5.65 -12.72 -24.64
C ASN A 13 5.66 -13.86 -23.60
N LEU A 14 6.79 -14.58 -23.48
CA LEU A 14 6.97 -15.57 -22.41
C LEU A 14 6.93 -14.91 -21.02
N TYR A 15 7.55 -13.75 -20.86
CA TYR A 15 7.52 -13.00 -19.61
C TYR A 15 6.10 -12.56 -19.23
N GLU A 16 5.33 -12.01 -20.17
CA GLU A 16 3.92 -11.63 -19.93
C GLU A 16 3.06 -12.84 -19.54
N LYS A 17 3.29 -13.99 -20.18
CA LYS A 17 2.64 -15.25 -19.80
C LYS A 17 2.98 -15.65 -18.37
N ALA A 18 4.26 -15.59 -17.98
CA ALA A 18 4.71 -15.90 -16.63
C ALA A 18 4.10 -14.93 -15.59
N ARG A 19 4.04 -13.63 -15.91
CA ARG A 19 3.41 -12.60 -15.07
C ARG A 19 1.93 -12.86 -14.83
N ASN A 20 1.20 -13.30 -15.84
CA ASN A 20 -0.22 -13.66 -15.70
C ASN A 20 -0.40 -14.92 -14.84
N LEU A 21 0.48 -15.91 -14.95
CA LEU A 21 0.47 -17.08 -14.07
C LEU A 21 0.73 -16.70 -12.60
N GLU A 22 1.63 -15.75 -12.33
CA GLU A 22 1.82 -15.24 -10.97
C GLU A 22 0.58 -14.54 -10.41
N LYS A 23 -0.14 -13.75 -11.23
CA LYS A 23 -1.43 -13.15 -10.81
C LYS A 23 -2.48 -14.21 -10.44
N LEU A 24 -2.43 -15.36 -11.11
CA LEU A 24 -3.28 -16.52 -10.84
C LEU A 24 -2.74 -17.42 -9.71
N LYS A 25 -1.68 -17.00 -8.99
CA LYS A 25 -1.00 -17.76 -7.92
C LYS A 25 -0.42 -19.12 -8.38
N LYS A 26 -0.14 -19.27 -9.68
CA LYS A 26 0.51 -20.45 -10.26
C LYS A 26 2.03 -20.25 -10.33
N GLU A 27 2.65 -20.16 -9.15
CA GLU A 27 4.05 -19.71 -9.01
C GLU A 27 5.07 -20.69 -9.60
N ASP A 28 4.84 -22.00 -9.49
CA ASP A 28 5.73 -23.02 -10.06
C ASP A 28 5.74 -23.01 -11.59
N GLU A 29 4.57 -22.82 -12.20
CA GLU A 29 4.43 -22.71 -13.65
C GLU A 29 5.09 -21.42 -14.16
N ALA A 30 4.88 -20.30 -13.46
CA ALA A 30 5.54 -19.03 -13.79
C ALA A 30 7.05 -19.11 -13.67
N LEU A 31 7.56 -19.72 -12.58
CA LEU A 31 8.99 -19.90 -12.34
C LEU A 31 9.66 -20.71 -13.46
N LYS A 32 9.03 -21.81 -13.91
CA LYS A 32 9.53 -22.59 -15.05
C LYS A 32 9.71 -21.73 -16.30
N ILE A 33 8.77 -20.84 -16.59
CA ILE A 33 8.86 -19.93 -17.74
C ILE A 33 9.99 -18.92 -17.54
N TYR A 34 10.07 -18.26 -16.39
CA TYR A 34 11.18 -17.32 -16.12
C TYR A 34 12.55 -17.96 -16.23
N LEU A 35 12.73 -19.15 -15.68
CA LEU A 35 14.00 -19.89 -15.80
C LEU A 35 14.29 -20.28 -17.24
N SER A 36 13.26 -20.67 -18.02
CA SER A 36 13.43 -20.97 -19.45
C SER A 36 13.86 -19.76 -20.28
N ILE A 37 13.44 -18.55 -19.87
CA ILE A 37 13.88 -17.32 -20.53
C ILE A 37 15.38 -17.10 -20.27
N LEU A 38 15.81 -17.23 -19.01
CA LEU A 38 17.21 -17.04 -18.60
C LEU A 38 18.16 -18.14 -19.11
N ASP A 39 17.62 -19.30 -19.49
CA ASP A 39 18.37 -20.41 -20.07
C ASP A 39 18.57 -20.26 -21.58
N LYS A 40 17.59 -19.68 -22.28
CA LYS A 40 17.56 -19.62 -23.76
C LYS A 40 17.93 -18.26 -24.33
N TYR A 41 17.84 -17.20 -23.54
CA TYR A 41 18.00 -15.83 -24.00
C TYR A 41 18.88 -15.02 -23.03
N ALA A 42 19.35 -13.87 -23.51
CA ALA A 42 20.04 -12.86 -22.71
C ALA A 42 19.12 -11.63 -22.54
N PRO A 43 18.05 -11.73 -21.72
CA PRO A 43 17.02 -10.70 -21.68
C PRO A 43 17.55 -9.39 -21.08
N GLN A 44 17.18 -8.28 -21.71
CA GLN A 44 17.56 -6.96 -21.26
C GLN A 44 16.54 -6.41 -20.25
N GLY A 45 16.94 -6.33 -18.99
CA GLY A 45 16.13 -5.70 -17.93
C GLY A 45 16.12 -6.47 -16.61
N THR A 46 16.02 -5.74 -15.50
CA THR A 46 16.11 -6.34 -14.15
C THR A 46 14.95 -7.28 -13.84
N SER A 47 13.76 -7.00 -14.38
CA SER A 47 12.54 -7.77 -14.16
C SER A 47 12.67 -9.27 -14.49
N TYR A 48 13.49 -9.63 -15.49
CA TYR A 48 13.71 -11.02 -15.88
C TYR A 48 14.50 -11.81 -14.83
N TYR A 49 15.27 -11.12 -13.99
CA TYR A 49 16.06 -11.71 -12.91
C TYR A 49 15.38 -11.57 -11.54
N GLU A 50 14.76 -10.42 -11.26
CA GLU A 50 14.09 -10.15 -9.99
C GLU A 50 12.94 -11.11 -9.71
N ARG A 51 12.06 -11.34 -10.69
CA ARG A 51 10.86 -12.17 -10.54
C ARG A 51 11.20 -13.62 -10.15
N PRO A 52 12.01 -14.37 -10.91
CA PRO A 52 12.40 -15.72 -10.50
C PRO A 52 13.16 -15.75 -9.17
N ALA A 53 14.03 -14.76 -8.88
CA ALA A 53 14.73 -14.68 -7.59
C ALA A 53 13.78 -14.52 -6.40
N ILE A 54 12.72 -13.72 -6.54
CA ILE A 54 11.68 -13.54 -5.52
C ILE A 54 10.91 -14.85 -5.27
N ILE A 55 10.51 -15.55 -6.34
CA ILE A 55 9.76 -16.80 -6.22
C ILE A 55 10.63 -17.87 -5.54
N LEU A 56 11.86 -18.07 -6.01
CA LEU A 56 12.81 -19.03 -5.43
C LEU A 56 13.09 -18.73 -3.94
N GLU A 57 13.24 -17.45 -3.58
CA GLU A 57 13.42 -17.04 -2.19
C GLU A 57 12.20 -17.38 -1.32
N ARG A 58 10.97 -17.19 -1.83
CA ARG A 58 9.73 -17.53 -1.12
C ARG A 58 9.59 -19.03 -0.92
N GLN A 59 10.01 -19.82 -1.90
CA GLN A 59 10.02 -21.29 -1.84
C GLN A 59 11.20 -21.85 -1.03
N LYS A 60 12.09 -20.99 -0.50
CA LYS A 60 13.30 -21.35 0.25
C LYS A 60 14.39 -22.05 -0.58
N HIS A 61 14.33 -21.95 -1.90
CA HIS A 61 15.36 -22.37 -2.85
C HIS A 61 16.46 -21.29 -2.94
N TYR A 62 17.18 -21.10 -1.83
CA TYR A 62 18.10 -19.97 -1.69
C TYR A 62 19.33 -20.06 -2.58
N LYS A 63 19.82 -21.26 -2.87
CA LYS A 63 21.01 -21.44 -3.73
C LYS A 63 20.71 -21.04 -5.16
N GLU A 64 19.54 -21.41 -5.64
CA GLU A 64 19.03 -21.08 -6.97
C GLU A 64 18.76 -19.57 -7.06
N ALA A 65 18.15 -18.97 -6.04
CA ALA A 65 17.94 -17.52 -5.98
C ALA A 65 19.27 -16.74 -6.01
N VAL A 66 20.31 -17.23 -5.32
CA VAL A 66 21.67 -16.68 -5.36
C VAL A 66 22.23 -16.71 -6.78
N LYS A 67 22.09 -17.85 -7.48
CA LYS A 67 22.55 -18.00 -8.88
C LYS A 67 21.91 -16.93 -9.78
N ILE A 68 20.62 -16.68 -9.65
CA ILE A 68 19.91 -15.65 -10.44
C ILE A 68 20.45 -14.24 -10.13
N CYS A 69 20.66 -13.90 -8.85
CA CYS A 69 21.21 -12.60 -8.47
C CYS A 69 22.64 -12.39 -9.02
N THR A 70 23.48 -13.42 -8.95
CA THR A 70 24.83 -13.38 -9.53
C THR A 70 24.79 -13.23 -11.05
N MET A 71 23.86 -13.90 -11.74
CA MET A 71 23.65 -13.73 -13.19
C MET A 71 23.26 -12.29 -13.54
N ALA A 72 22.37 -11.67 -12.75
CA ALA A 72 21.96 -10.29 -12.96
C ALA A 72 23.10 -9.29 -12.78
N ILE A 73 23.88 -9.42 -11.70
CA ILE A 73 25.05 -8.56 -11.43
C ILE A 73 26.07 -8.68 -12.58
N LYS A 74 26.34 -9.90 -13.04
CA LYS A 74 27.24 -10.14 -14.17
C LYS A 74 26.72 -9.49 -15.46
N ALA A 75 25.43 -9.59 -15.72
CA ALA A 75 24.81 -8.98 -16.90
C ALA A 75 24.92 -7.46 -16.89
N ILE A 76 24.66 -6.83 -15.73
CA ILE A 76 24.77 -5.38 -15.54
C ILE A 76 26.23 -4.93 -15.69
N ASN A 77 27.17 -5.58 -15.01
CA ASN A 77 28.60 -5.21 -15.08
C ASN A 77 29.20 -5.41 -16.46
N ASN A 78 28.66 -6.34 -17.25
CA ASN A 78 29.04 -6.54 -18.65
C ASN A 78 28.33 -5.57 -19.61
N ASN A 79 27.58 -4.58 -19.09
CA ASN A 79 26.79 -3.63 -19.87
C ASN A 79 25.76 -4.28 -20.81
N GLN A 80 25.23 -5.46 -20.45
CA GLN A 80 24.17 -6.10 -21.24
C GLN A 80 22.84 -5.32 -21.15
N PHE A 81 22.63 -4.60 -20.06
CA PHE A 81 21.57 -3.61 -19.89
C PHE A 81 21.94 -2.62 -18.78
N ASN A 82 21.38 -1.42 -18.85
CA ASN A 82 21.66 -0.36 -17.88
C ASN A 82 20.74 -0.50 -16.66
N ALA A 83 21.32 -0.87 -15.52
CA ALA A 83 20.63 -0.89 -14.22
C ALA A 83 21.65 -0.75 -13.07
N ASP A 84 21.14 -0.52 -11.86
CA ASP A 84 21.95 -0.52 -10.64
C ASP A 84 22.09 -1.94 -10.07
N VAL A 85 23.32 -2.35 -9.73
CA VAL A 85 23.62 -3.66 -9.11
C VAL A 85 23.19 -3.75 -7.64
N ASN A 86 23.02 -2.61 -6.95
CA ASN A 86 22.81 -2.53 -5.51
C ASN A 86 21.64 -3.42 -5.03
N GLU A 87 20.52 -3.47 -5.78
CA GLU A 87 19.37 -4.29 -5.41
C GLU A 87 19.69 -5.80 -5.40
N PHE A 88 20.46 -6.28 -6.38
CA PHE A 88 20.86 -7.68 -6.47
C PHE A 88 21.93 -8.03 -5.44
N GLU A 89 22.85 -7.12 -5.13
CA GLU A 89 23.86 -7.31 -4.07
C GLU A 89 23.22 -7.40 -2.68
N HIS A 90 22.26 -6.52 -2.38
CA HIS A 90 21.49 -6.60 -1.13
C HIS A 90 20.73 -7.92 -1.01
N ARG A 91 20.11 -8.39 -2.11
CA ARG A 91 19.42 -9.68 -2.12
C ARG A 91 20.39 -10.85 -1.97
N LEU A 92 21.54 -10.82 -2.64
CA LEU A 92 22.60 -11.83 -2.54
C LEU A 92 23.08 -11.98 -1.09
N ASN A 93 23.41 -10.87 -0.43
CA ASN A 93 23.82 -10.84 0.97
C ASN A 93 22.74 -11.39 1.90
N ARG A 94 21.47 -11.03 1.66
CA ARG A 94 20.33 -11.57 2.41
C ARG A 94 20.19 -13.08 2.24
N LEU A 95 20.37 -13.61 1.03
CA LEU A 95 20.24 -15.04 0.74
C LEU A 95 21.40 -15.85 1.34
N ASN A 96 22.64 -15.36 1.25
CA ASN A 96 23.80 -16.01 1.87
C ASN A 96 23.63 -16.14 3.39
N ASN A 97 23.18 -15.08 4.06
CA ASN A 97 22.84 -15.12 5.49
C ASN A 97 21.76 -16.17 5.82
N LYS A 98 20.79 -16.40 4.92
CA LYS A 98 19.76 -17.43 5.10
C LYS A 98 20.33 -18.84 4.91
N ILE A 99 21.23 -19.04 3.95
CA ILE A 99 21.92 -20.31 3.71
C ILE A 99 22.80 -20.68 4.91
N GLU A 100 23.57 -19.73 5.46
CA GLU A 100 24.41 -19.94 6.63
C GLU A 100 23.59 -20.33 7.86
N LYS A 101 22.47 -19.64 8.09
CA LYS A 101 21.53 -20.01 9.17
C LYS A 101 20.99 -21.43 9.00
N GLN A 102 20.66 -21.85 7.78
CA GLN A 102 20.22 -23.23 7.51
C GLN A 102 21.33 -24.27 7.73
N LYS A 103 22.59 -23.94 7.44
CA LYS A 103 23.74 -24.81 7.71
C LYS A 103 24.00 -24.93 9.21
N ASN A 104 24.01 -23.82 9.94
CA ASN A 104 24.23 -23.81 11.39
C ASN A 104 23.11 -24.53 12.16
N SER A 105 21.89 -24.53 11.63
CA SER A 105 20.75 -25.29 12.18
C SER A 105 20.87 -26.81 11.97
N LYS A 106 21.73 -27.28 11.06
CA LYS A 106 21.95 -28.71 10.77
C LYS A 106 23.17 -29.32 11.47
N VAL A 107 24.03 -28.51 12.09
CA VAL A 107 25.32 -28.94 12.69
C VAL A 107 25.24 -29.12 14.22
N ALA A 108 24.15 -28.68 14.86
CA ALA A 108 23.92 -28.97 16.27
C ALA A 108 23.24 -30.34 16.45
N ILE A 109 23.82 -31.25 17.26
CA ILE A 109 23.22 -32.19 18.25
C ILE A 109 24.15 -33.44 18.44
N PRO A 110 24.47 -33.86 19.69
CA PRO A 110 23.70 -34.94 20.33
C PRO A 110 23.45 -34.76 21.83
N LYS A 111 22.18 -34.83 22.26
CA LYS A 111 21.83 -35.26 23.63
C LYS A 111 20.86 -36.44 23.59
N LYS A 112 21.41 -37.56 24.04
CA LYS A 112 20.88 -38.81 24.60
C LYS A 112 19.51 -39.33 24.16
N ARG A 113 19.59 -40.52 23.54
CA ARG A 113 18.59 -41.60 23.50
C ARG A 113 17.94 -41.84 24.87
N THR A 114 16.62 -41.91 24.87
CA THR A 114 15.86 -42.91 25.63
C THR A 114 14.90 -43.60 24.67
N THR A 115 15.02 -44.92 24.65
CA THR A 115 14.25 -45.87 23.85
C THR A 115 12.81 -45.98 24.37
N ASN A 116 11.82 -46.08 23.49
CA ASN A 116 11.00 -47.30 23.35
C ASN A 116 9.97 -47.21 22.20
N LYS A 117 9.96 -48.33 21.46
CA LYS A 117 9.12 -48.92 20.39
C LYS A 117 7.80 -48.27 19.87
N PRO A 118 7.38 -48.67 18.65
CA PRO A 118 6.43 -47.96 17.80
C PRO A 118 4.98 -48.29 18.13
N VAL A 119 4.10 -47.28 18.08
CA VAL A 119 2.66 -47.47 18.05
C VAL A 119 2.06 -46.69 16.88
N LYS A 120 1.16 -47.40 16.20
CA LYS A 120 0.43 -47.06 14.98
C LYS A 120 -0.26 -45.69 15.03
N HIS A 121 -0.36 -45.05 13.86
CA HIS A 121 -1.29 -43.96 13.61
C HIS A 121 -2.73 -44.37 13.96
N PRO A 122 -3.46 -43.46 14.63
CA PRO A 122 -4.72 -43.00 14.06
C PRO A 122 -4.83 -41.48 13.98
N SER A 123 -5.57 -41.11 12.95
CA SER A 123 -6.22 -39.84 12.63
C SER A 123 -6.79 -39.00 13.77
N ALA A 124 -6.77 -37.69 13.52
CA ALA A 124 -7.68 -36.64 14.01
C ALA A 124 -7.85 -36.48 15.53
N THR A 125 -7.24 -35.42 16.09
CA THR A 125 -7.77 -34.81 17.32
C THR A 125 -7.47 -33.31 17.34
N ALA A 126 -8.42 -32.58 17.91
CA ALA A 126 -8.66 -31.15 17.80
C ALA A 126 -7.48 -30.26 18.25
N ILE A 127 -7.39 -29.10 17.60
CA ILE A 127 -6.57 -27.97 18.05
C ILE A 127 -7.24 -27.41 19.31
N THR A 128 -6.61 -27.61 20.46
CA THR A 128 -7.00 -26.97 21.71
C THR A 128 -6.77 -25.45 21.57
N PRO A 129 -7.75 -24.59 21.91
CA PRO A 129 -7.55 -23.15 21.89
C PRO A 129 -6.54 -22.77 22.97
N ILE A 130 -5.47 -22.08 22.57
CA ILE A 130 -4.58 -21.40 23.52
C ILE A 130 -5.43 -20.29 24.16
N GLU A 131 -5.64 -20.37 25.47
CA GLU A 131 -6.32 -19.36 26.26
C GLU A 131 -5.71 -17.99 26.00
N ALA A 132 -6.48 -17.11 25.36
CA ALA A 132 -6.17 -15.71 25.26
C ALA A 132 -6.26 -15.13 26.68
N LYS A 133 -5.11 -14.86 27.31
CA LYS A 133 -5.08 -14.06 28.53
C LYS A 133 -5.85 -12.77 28.27
N GLU A 134 -6.93 -12.56 29.02
CA GLU A 134 -7.74 -11.35 28.96
C GLU A 134 -6.85 -10.13 29.18
N ILE A 135 -6.69 -9.34 28.12
CA ILE A 135 -6.09 -8.02 28.18
C ILE A 135 -7.09 -7.14 28.93
N SER A 136 -6.69 -6.59 30.08
CA SER A 136 -7.50 -5.62 30.81
C SER A 136 -7.68 -4.35 29.96
N THR A 137 -8.75 -4.27 29.19
CA THR A 137 -9.12 -3.13 28.35
C THR A 137 -9.92 -2.06 29.10
N LYS A 138 -10.10 -2.21 30.42
CA LYS A 138 -11.15 -1.53 31.19
C LYS A 138 -11.10 0.00 31.20
N ASN A 139 -10.03 0.65 30.74
CA ASN A 139 -9.91 2.13 30.73
C ASN A 139 -9.38 2.72 29.41
N ILE A 140 -9.42 1.98 28.29
CA ILE A 140 -8.91 2.49 27.02
C ILE A 140 -10.01 3.29 26.29
N LYS A 141 -9.76 4.59 26.06
CA LYS A 141 -10.67 5.47 25.30
C LYS A 141 -10.10 5.75 23.92
N PHE A 142 -10.59 5.02 22.92
CA PHE A 142 -10.29 5.30 21.51
C PHE A 142 -11.23 6.36 20.95
N SER A 143 -10.69 7.30 20.18
CA SER A 143 -11.45 8.21 19.33
C SER A 143 -12.04 7.46 18.11
N ASP A 144 -13.01 8.09 17.45
CA ASP A 144 -13.67 7.56 16.25
C ASP A 144 -12.69 7.21 15.12
N TRP A 145 -11.62 8.01 15.03
CA TRP A 145 -10.43 7.68 14.26
C TRP A 145 -9.22 7.68 15.20
N TYR A 146 -8.40 6.63 15.15
CA TYR A 146 -7.15 6.57 15.89
C TYR A 146 -6.05 5.86 15.11
N VAL A 147 -4.82 6.24 15.40
CA VAL A 147 -3.61 5.52 15.00
C VAL A 147 -2.84 5.12 16.25
N SER A 148 -2.36 3.89 16.28
CA SER A 148 -1.43 3.44 17.31
C SER A 148 -0.18 2.85 16.71
N ILE A 149 0.95 3.11 17.36
CA ILE A 149 2.24 2.54 17.02
C ILE A 149 2.72 1.70 18.19
N SER A 150 3.14 0.48 17.88
CA SER A 150 3.65 -0.45 18.87
C SER A 150 5.07 -0.85 18.51
N PHE A 151 5.95 -0.94 19.51
CA PHE A 151 7.31 -1.41 19.34
C PHE A 151 7.79 -2.11 20.63
N GLY A 152 8.67 -3.08 20.47
CA GLY A 152 9.32 -3.76 21.59
C GLY A 152 10.64 -3.07 21.97
N GLU A 153 11.24 -3.54 23.05
CA GLU A 153 12.59 -3.15 23.45
C GLU A 153 13.60 -3.30 22.29
N SER A 154 14.53 -2.34 22.21
CA SER A 154 15.49 -2.23 21.12
C SER A 154 16.87 -1.85 21.64
N ARG A 155 17.92 -2.36 20.99
CA ARG A 155 19.32 -1.95 21.24
C ARG A 155 19.69 -0.64 20.53
N SER A 156 18.73 -0.01 19.82
CA SER A 156 18.96 1.26 19.15
C SER A 156 19.30 2.36 20.16
N PRO A 157 20.28 3.23 19.89
CA PRO A 157 20.55 4.42 20.71
C PRO A 157 19.34 5.35 20.85
N SER A 158 18.41 5.33 19.89
CA SER A 158 17.17 6.11 19.92
C SER A 158 16.09 5.51 20.83
N PHE A 159 16.32 4.34 21.44
CA PHE A 159 15.32 3.67 22.27
C PHE A 159 14.82 4.49 23.46
N PRO A 160 15.69 5.11 24.29
CA PRO A 160 15.22 5.94 25.40
C PRO A 160 14.33 7.11 24.93
N GLN A 161 14.70 7.74 23.81
CA GLN A 161 13.93 8.84 23.23
C GLN A 161 12.56 8.36 22.71
N ALA A 162 12.52 7.22 22.01
CA ALA A 162 11.27 6.65 21.51
C ALA A 162 10.32 6.25 22.65
N LEU A 163 10.86 5.67 23.74
CA LEU A 163 10.08 5.31 24.91
C LEU A 163 9.49 6.54 25.60
N ALA A 164 10.29 7.59 25.80
CA ALA A 164 9.81 8.85 26.37
C ALA A 164 8.70 9.49 25.51
N LEU A 165 8.85 9.47 24.17
CA LEU A 165 7.81 9.96 23.26
C LEU A 165 6.52 9.12 23.35
N ALA A 166 6.64 7.79 23.44
CA ALA A 166 5.50 6.90 23.58
C ALA A 166 4.75 7.13 24.91
N GLN A 167 5.48 7.31 26.01
CA GLN A 167 4.91 7.59 27.34
C GLN A 167 4.21 8.96 27.40
N SER A 168 4.64 9.92 26.56
CA SER A 168 4.00 11.23 26.44
C SER A 168 2.76 11.26 25.53
N ALA A 169 2.42 10.13 24.90
CA ALA A 169 1.27 10.06 24.00
C ALA A 169 -0.06 10.28 24.77
N PRO A 170 -1.13 10.74 24.08
CA PRO A 170 -2.46 10.88 24.67
C PRO A 170 -2.92 9.62 25.42
N GLN A 171 -2.53 8.46 24.90
CA GLN A 171 -2.67 7.21 25.59
C GLN A 171 -1.47 6.30 25.34
N TYR A 172 -0.97 5.71 26.43
CA TYR A 172 0.15 4.79 26.45
C TYR A 172 -0.27 3.47 27.11
N ILE A 173 0.17 2.35 26.52
CA ILE A 173 -0.18 0.99 26.96
C ILE A 173 1.09 0.14 26.93
N GLU A 174 1.32 -0.61 28.01
CA GLU A 174 2.34 -1.65 28.08
C GLU A 174 1.69 -3.01 28.10
N ASN A 175 2.11 -3.90 27.21
CA ASN A 175 1.62 -5.27 27.16
C ASN A 175 2.78 -6.25 27.25
N ASN A 176 2.63 -7.31 28.04
CA ASN A 176 3.60 -8.39 28.06
C ASN A 176 3.18 -9.48 27.07
N VAL A 177 3.96 -9.64 25.99
CA VAL A 177 3.75 -10.66 24.97
C VAL A 177 4.96 -11.59 24.96
N ASN A 178 4.77 -12.84 25.39
CA ASN A 178 5.83 -13.86 25.46
C ASN A 178 7.07 -13.40 26.25
N ASN A 179 6.85 -12.84 27.45
CA ASN A 179 7.91 -12.29 28.33
C ASN A 179 8.68 -11.12 27.72
N LYS A 180 8.13 -10.45 26.71
CA LYS A 180 8.67 -9.22 26.15
C LYS A 180 7.66 -8.10 26.32
N ILE A 181 8.15 -6.95 26.76
CA ILE A 181 7.33 -5.75 26.88
C ILE A 181 7.15 -5.15 25.48
N LEU A 182 5.90 -4.95 25.12
CA LEU A 182 5.46 -4.22 23.94
C LEU A 182 4.91 -2.87 24.41
N TYR A 183 5.55 -1.81 23.96
CA TYR A 183 5.16 -0.43 24.20
C TYR A 183 4.22 0.01 23.09
N GLN A 184 3.08 0.58 23.44
CA GLN A 184 2.09 1.05 22.47
C GLN A 184 1.64 2.46 22.81
N ALA A 185 1.73 3.36 21.83
CA ALA A 185 1.23 4.73 21.91
C ALA A 185 0.05 4.90 20.96
N VAL A 186 -0.99 5.60 21.41
CA VAL A 186 -2.25 5.81 20.68
C VAL A 186 -2.49 7.32 20.54
N TYR A 187 -2.86 7.74 19.33
CA TYR A 187 -3.07 9.12 18.92
C TYR A 187 -4.39 9.24 18.13
N SER A 188 -5.04 10.39 18.19
CA SER A 188 -6.20 10.72 17.36
C SER A 188 -5.79 11.36 16.02
N ASP A 189 -6.79 11.79 15.26
CA ASP A 189 -6.64 12.53 14.02
C ASP A 189 -6.30 14.01 14.20
N LYS A 190 -6.33 14.53 15.43
CA LYS A 190 -5.99 15.93 15.69
C LYS A 190 -4.57 16.25 15.22
N PRO A 191 -4.33 17.42 14.58
CA PRO A 191 -3.04 17.73 13.97
C PRO A 191 -1.84 17.58 14.91
N ILE A 192 -1.94 18.07 16.15
CA ILE A 192 -0.85 17.99 17.12
C ILE A 192 -0.53 16.54 17.48
N GLU A 193 -1.55 15.73 17.76
CA GLU A 193 -1.38 14.32 18.12
C GLU A 193 -0.83 13.50 16.93
N TYR A 194 -1.32 13.75 15.72
CA TYR A 194 -0.83 13.07 14.53
C TYR A 194 0.65 13.41 14.23
N LEU A 195 1.07 14.66 14.43
CA LEU A 195 2.47 15.05 14.27
C LEU A 195 3.38 14.41 15.34
N GLN A 196 2.88 14.23 16.57
CA GLN A 196 3.59 13.47 17.60
C GLN A 196 3.74 11.99 17.21
N PHE A 197 2.68 11.39 16.63
CA PHE A 197 2.76 10.06 16.05
C PHE A 197 3.83 9.95 14.96
N ILE A 198 3.89 10.89 14.01
CA ILE A 198 4.92 10.89 12.96
C ILE A 198 6.32 10.94 13.58
N LYS A 199 6.54 11.82 14.57
CA LYS A 199 7.84 11.94 15.26
C LYS A 199 8.29 10.62 15.89
N LEU A 200 7.37 9.91 16.55
CA LEU A 200 7.66 8.59 17.10
C LEU A 200 7.91 7.56 15.99
N TYR A 201 7.07 7.56 14.96
CA TYR A 201 7.19 6.66 13.80
C TYR A 201 8.55 6.79 13.11
N GLU A 202 9.07 8.00 12.92
CA GLU A 202 10.39 8.22 12.30
C GLU A 202 11.53 7.52 13.06
N LEU A 203 11.45 7.46 14.40
CA LEU A 203 12.47 6.79 15.23
C LEU A 203 12.37 5.26 15.15
N VAL A 204 11.15 4.73 15.17
CA VAL A 204 10.91 3.28 15.40
C VAL A 204 10.53 2.51 14.14
N SER A 205 10.16 3.19 13.05
CA SER A 205 9.61 2.56 11.84
C SER A 205 10.49 1.45 11.27
N ASN A 206 11.82 1.56 11.39
CA ASN A 206 12.78 0.57 10.91
C ASN A 206 13.01 -0.61 11.87
N TRP A 207 12.44 -0.58 13.07
CA TRP A 207 12.61 -1.66 14.03
C TRP A 207 11.73 -2.86 13.65
N LYS A 208 12.26 -4.07 13.83
CA LYS A 208 11.53 -5.31 13.49
C LYS A 208 10.27 -5.53 14.32
N SER A 209 10.25 -4.97 15.53
CA SER A 209 9.12 -5.03 16.45
C SER A 209 8.08 -3.95 16.19
N CYS A 210 8.35 -3.01 15.27
CA CYS A 210 7.45 -1.89 14.98
C CYS A 210 6.30 -2.33 14.07
N PHE A 211 5.07 -2.01 14.49
CA PHE A 211 3.89 -2.06 13.63
C PHE A 211 2.93 -0.92 13.97
N VAL A 212 2.14 -0.52 12.98
CA VAL A 212 1.15 0.56 13.11
C VAL A 212 -0.23 -0.02 12.92
N ILE A 213 -1.19 0.44 13.70
CA ILE A 213 -2.61 0.07 13.62
C ILE A 213 -3.41 1.35 13.41
N ILE A 214 -4.32 1.37 12.44
CA ILE A 214 -5.34 2.42 12.31
C ILE A 214 -6.70 1.76 12.44
N ASN A 215 -7.54 2.23 13.36
CA ASN A 215 -8.91 1.72 13.58
C ASN A 215 -8.97 0.18 13.66
N GLY A 216 -8.04 -0.42 14.41
CA GLY A 216 -7.96 -1.86 14.63
C GLY A 216 -7.32 -2.66 13.48
N THR A 217 -6.91 -2.01 12.39
CA THR A 217 -6.27 -2.66 11.23
C THR A 217 -4.77 -2.42 11.23
N VAL A 218 -3.97 -3.48 11.18
CA VAL A 218 -2.51 -3.38 11.02
C VAL A 218 -2.19 -2.83 9.63
N MET A 219 -1.37 -1.80 9.58
CA MET A 219 -1.03 -1.07 8.37
C MET A 219 0.31 -1.50 7.79
N ASP A 220 0.37 -1.58 6.46
CA ASP A 220 1.63 -1.74 5.73
C ASP A 220 2.48 -0.46 5.80
N ARG A 221 3.81 -0.62 5.87
CA ARG A 221 4.76 0.48 6.00
C ARG A 221 4.66 1.48 4.84
N LYS A 222 4.40 1.02 3.61
CA LYS A 222 4.26 1.88 2.43
C LYS A 222 2.99 2.72 2.51
N ILE A 223 1.89 2.13 2.98
CA ILE A 223 0.60 2.84 3.15
C ILE A 223 0.76 3.92 4.21
N ILE A 224 1.27 3.57 5.39
CA ILE A 224 1.44 4.56 6.47
C ILE A 224 2.47 5.63 6.10
N GLY A 225 3.56 5.29 5.41
CA GLY A 225 4.52 6.29 4.92
C GLY A 225 3.88 7.30 3.97
N GLY A 226 3.06 6.84 3.02
CA GLY A 226 2.30 7.73 2.12
C GLY A 226 1.28 8.59 2.86
N LEU A 227 0.63 8.03 3.89
CA LEU A 227 -0.31 8.76 4.73
C LEU A 227 0.40 9.82 5.58
N ASN A 228 1.53 9.48 6.21
CA ASN A 228 2.34 10.39 7.01
C ASN A 228 2.82 11.58 6.20
N TYR A 229 3.22 11.34 4.95
CA TYR A 229 3.58 12.42 4.02
C TYR A 229 2.36 13.32 3.76
N CYS A 230 1.25 12.76 3.27
CA CYS A 230 0.10 13.56 2.84
C CYS A 230 -0.66 14.24 4.00
N TYR A 231 -1.06 13.48 5.02
CA TYR A 231 -1.82 14.00 6.15
C TYR A 231 -0.93 14.79 7.11
N GLY A 232 0.36 14.43 7.23
CA GLY A 232 1.34 15.24 7.97
C GLY A 232 1.52 16.62 7.35
N ASP A 233 1.63 16.72 6.03
CA ASP A 233 1.71 18.02 5.34
C ASP A 233 0.43 18.84 5.52
N LYS A 234 -0.75 18.22 5.45
CA LYS A 234 -2.01 18.88 5.83
C LYS A 234 -1.92 19.48 7.23
N CYS A 235 -1.52 18.68 8.22
CA CYS A 235 -1.42 19.09 9.61
C CYS A 235 -0.46 20.28 9.82
N ARG A 236 0.63 20.34 9.05
CA ARG A 236 1.60 21.44 9.10
C ARG A 236 1.14 22.69 8.35
N SER A 237 0.42 22.52 7.24
CA SER A 237 0.06 23.61 6.33
C SER A 237 -0.94 24.61 6.91
N GLY A 238 -1.84 24.17 7.79
CA GLY A 238 -2.98 24.97 8.24
C GLY A 238 -4.00 25.29 7.12
N ASN A 239 -3.80 24.79 5.90
CA ASN A 239 -4.68 25.07 4.77
C ASN A 239 -5.98 24.23 4.88
N PRO A 240 -7.16 24.85 5.04
CA PRO A 240 -8.42 24.13 5.12
C PRO A 240 -8.75 23.37 3.83
N ASP A 241 -8.28 23.86 2.68
CA ASP A 241 -8.56 23.31 1.36
C ASP A 241 -7.51 22.31 0.88
N PHE A 242 -6.53 21.95 1.72
CA PHE A 242 -5.42 21.04 1.34
C PHE A 242 -5.92 19.74 0.69
N CYS A 243 -7.00 19.16 1.23
CA CYS A 243 -7.59 17.94 0.70
C CYS A 243 -8.22 18.12 -0.69
N PHE A 244 -8.71 19.32 -1.00
CA PHE A 244 -9.23 19.68 -2.33
C PHE A 244 -8.11 20.06 -3.30
N GLY A 245 -6.92 20.39 -2.82
CA GLY A 245 -5.74 20.61 -3.64
C GLY A 245 -4.55 21.07 -2.79
N ALA A 246 -3.43 20.34 -2.86
CA ALA A 246 -2.17 20.81 -2.28
C ALA A 246 -1.50 21.90 -3.15
N SER A 247 -1.96 22.03 -4.39
CA SER A 247 -1.57 23.04 -5.38
C SER A 247 -2.65 23.15 -6.46
N GLU A 248 -2.59 24.17 -7.30
CA GLU A 248 -3.48 24.34 -8.46
C GLU A 248 -3.48 23.10 -9.39
N MET A 249 -2.31 22.46 -9.53
CA MET A 249 -2.13 21.26 -10.35
C MET A 249 -2.89 20.03 -9.83
N THR A 250 -3.25 20.02 -8.56
CA THR A 250 -3.95 18.90 -7.90
C THR A 250 -5.34 19.26 -7.40
N ALA A 251 -5.76 20.50 -7.67
CA ALA A 251 -7.08 21.00 -7.31
C ALA A 251 -8.17 20.10 -7.93
N ASN A 252 -9.17 19.75 -7.11
CA ASN A 252 -10.31 18.90 -7.47
C ASN A 252 -11.50 19.13 -6.53
N PRO A 253 -12.75 18.87 -6.97
CA PRO A 253 -13.93 19.06 -6.14
C PRO A 253 -14.22 17.88 -5.19
N PHE A 254 -13.47 16.77 -5.25
CA PHE A 254 -13.84 15.51 -4.60
C PHE A 254 -13.37 15.39 -3.14
N GLY A 255 -12.60 16.34 -2.61
CA GLY A 255 -12.12 16.29 -1.22
C GLY A 255 -10.96 15.33 -0.98
N CYS A 256 -10.29 14.85 -2.04
CA CYS A 256 -9.00 14.18 -1.93
C CYS A 256 -8.16 14.37 -3.20
N HIS A 257 -7.15 15.24 -3.12
CA HIS A 257 -6.23 15.55 -4.22
C HIS A 257 -5.33 14.39 -4.63
N ARG A 258 -5.31 13.30 -3.85
CA ARG A 258 -4.61 12.06 -4.18
C ARG A 258 -5.40 11.11 -5.09
N LEU A 259 -6.65 11.44 -5.42
CA LEU A 259 -7.47 10.66 -6.37
C LEU A 259 -7.00 10.77 -7.83
N GLN A 260 -6.08 11.70 -8.13
CA GLN A 260 -5.58 11.94 -9.49
C GLN A 260 -6.71 12.23 -10.49
N ILE A 261 -7.64 13.10 -10.09
CA ILE A 261 -8.71 13.66 -10.91
C ILE A 261 -8.68 15.17 -10.68
N SER A 262 -8.04 15.90 -11.58
CA SER A 262 -7.80 17.35 -11.48
C SER A 262 -7.79 17.97 -12.88
N ALA A 263 -7.79 19.30 -12.95
CA ALA A 263 -7.75 20.03 -14.23
C ALA A 263 -6.54 19.68 -15.11
N TYR A 264 -5.43 19.24 -14.50
CA TYR A 264 -4.18 18.92 -15.18
C TYR A 264 -3.88 17.42 -15.24
N ASN A 265 -4.70 16.60 -14.58
CA ASN A 265 -4.49 15.16 -14.50
C ASN A 265 -5.84 14.43 -14.43
N HIS A 266 -6.28 13.91 -15.57
CA HIS A 266 -7.58 13.27 -15.78
C HIS A 266 -8.77 14.09 -15.28
N PRO A 267 -9.08 15.23 -15.91
CA PRO A 267 -10.19 16.06 -15.49
C PRO A 267 -11.53 15.32 -15.59
N TRP A 268 -12.42 15.51 -14.62
CA TRP A 268 -13.68 14.78 -14.60
C TRP A 268 -14.54 15.06 -15.86
N TRP A 269 -14.42 16.25 -16.43
CA TRP A 269 -15.16 16.67 -17.62
C TRP A 269 -14.67 16.01 -18.92
N THR A 270 -13.51 15.36 -18.92
CA THR A 270 -13.05 14.55 -20.07
C THR A 270 -13.52 13.10 -19.98
N ILE A 271 -14.22 12.72 -18.90
CA ILE A 271 -14.71 11.34 -18.69
C ILE A 271 -16.18 11.31 -19.11
N GLY A 272 -16.41 10.96 -20.37
CA GLY A 272 -17.73 11.07 -20.98
C GLY A 272 -17.71 10.80 -22.49
N ASP A 273 -18.81 11.13 -23.15
CA ASP A 273 -18.96 10.99 -24.59
C ASP A 273 -19.99 11.99 -25.14
N PHE A 274 -19.91 12.29 -26.44
CA PHE A 274 -20.89 13.15 -27.11
C PHE A 274 -22.14 12.35 -27.48
N ILE A 275 -23.30 12.72 -26.91
CA ILE A 275 -24.62 12.23 -27.35
C ILE A 275 -24.92 12.79 -28.74
N THR A 276 -24.61 14.08 -28.94
CA THR A 276 -24.67 14.78 -30.23
C THR A 276 -23.44 15.65 -30.35
N SER A 277 -23.23 16.29 -31.50
CA SER A 277 -22.11 17.21 -31.71
C SER A 277 -22.05 18.40 -30.74
N SER A 278 -23.08 18.66 -29.92
CA SER A 278 -23.10 19.76 -28.96
C SER A 278 -23.49 19.38 -27.53
N ILE A 279 -23.90 18.12 -27.29
CA ILE A 279 -24.33 17.64 -25.98
C ILE A 279 -23.34 16.59 -25.51
N TRP A 280 -22.58 16.94 -24.49
CA TRP A 280 -21.65 16.04 -23.80
C TRP A 280 -22.36 15.32 -22.65
N ARG A 281 -22.17 14.01 -22.51
CA ARG A 281 -22.62 13.21 -21.37
C ARG A 281 -21.44 12.95 -20.44
N VAL A 282 -21.61 13.26 -19.16
CA VAL A 282 -20.61 12.98 -18.13
C VAL A 282 -20.80 11.54 -17.65
N ASN A 283 -19.75 10.73 -17.74
CA ASN A 283 -19.82 9.33 -17.31
C ASN A 283 -19.46 9.22 -15.82
N LYS A 284 -20.45 9.49 -14.96
CA LYS A 284 -20.34 9.40 -13.49
C LYS A 284 -19.86 8.04 -13.00
N GLN A 285 -20.31 6.95 -13.63
CA GLN A 285 -19.88 5.60 -13.27
C GLN A 285 -18.38 5.39 -13.51
N ALA A 286 -17.86 5.84 -14.64
CA ALA A 286 -16.42 5.75 -14.93
C ALA A 286 -15.59 6.63 -13.97
N ILE A 287 -16.12 7.79 -13.57
CA ILE A 287 -15.51 8.63 -12.53
C ILE A 287 -15.43 7.86 -11.20
N LEU A 288 -16.51 7.21 -10.77
CA LEU A 288 -16.54 6.41 -9.54
C LEU A 288 -15.57 5.22 -9.57
N GLU A 289 -15.50 4.48 -10.68
CA GLU A 289 -14.56 3.35 -10.81
C GLU A 289 -13.10 3.82 -10.75
N ARG A 290 -12.81 4.98 -11.35
CA ARG A 290 -11.49 5.61 -11.23
C ARG A 290 -11.18 5.95 -9.77
N ILE A 291 -12.09 6.66 -9.10
CA ILE A 291 -11.95 7.04 -7.68
C ILE A 291 -11.68 5.81 -6.82
N LYS A 292 -12.48 4.76 -6.97
CA LYS A 292 -12.32 3.49 -6.25
C LYS A 292 -10.92 2.90 -6.43
N THR A 293 -10.42 2.88 -7.65
CA THR A 293 -9.08 2.36 -7.98
C THR A 293 -7.97 3.13 -7.27
N TYR A 294 -8.00 4.47 -7.30
CA TYR A 294 -6.92 5.30 -6.76
C TYR A 294 -7.07 5.66 -5.28
N SER A 295 -8.25 5.46 -4.70
CA SER A 295 -8.54 5.73 -3.29
C SER A 295 -7.93 4.73 -2.32
N LEU A 296 -7.64 3.50 -2.75
CA LEU A 296 -7.27 2.39 -1.87
C LEU A 296 -6.15 2.70 -0.85
N PRO A 297 -5.06 3.41 -1.20
CA PRO A 297 -4.02 3.77 -0.23
C PRO A 297 -4.46 4.78 0.83
N TYR A 298 -5.56 5.51 0.61
CA TYR A 298 -5.97 6.67 1.39
C TYR A 298 -7.27 6.44 2.18
N VAL A 299 -7.90 5.27 2.04
CA VAL A 299 -9.15 4.96 2.76
C VAL A 299 -9.04 5.02 4.29
N MET A 300 -7.81 4.92 4.82
CA MET A 300 -7.52 5.03 6.25
C MET A 300 -7.14 6.45 6.68
N CYS A 301 -7.07 7.41 5.75
CA CYS A 301 -6.83 8.81 6.07
C CYS A 301 -7.98 9.39 6.90
N PRO A 302 -7.70 10.19 7.94
CA PRO A 302 -8.74 10.82 8.73
C PRO A 302 -9.72 11.68 7.93
N CYS A 303 -9.24 12.33 6.87
CA CYS A 303 -10.06 13.21 6.03
C CYS A 303 -10.70 12.51 4.83
N PHE A 304 -10.48 11.21 4.65
CA PHE A 304 -11.05 10.50 3.50
C PHE A 304 -12.50 10.09 3.78
N SER A 305 -13.42 10.55 2.94
CA SER A 305 -14.84 10.21 2.99
C SER A 305 -15.32 9.78 1.62
N ILE A 306 -15.61 8.49 1.45
CA ILE A 306 -16.12 7.96 0.18
C ILE A 306 -17.56 8.43 -0.05
N GLU A 307 -18.31 8.62 1.01
CA GLU A 307 -19.67 9.14 0.98
C GLU A 307 -19.70 10.58 0.44
N ASN A 308 -18.82 11.46 0.94
CA ASN A 308 -18.70 12.82 0.42
C ASN A 308 -18.26 12.83 -1.04
N ILE A 309 -17.26 12.01 -1.39
CA ILE A 309 -16.80 11.87 -2.78
C ILE A 309 -17.95 11.45 -3.70
N LYS A 310 -18.74 10.44 -3.31
CA LYS A 310 -19.90 9.98 -4.09
C LYS A 310 -20.94 11.08 -4.25
N SER A 311 -21.28 11.79 -3.17
CA SER A 311 -22.20 12.93 -3.20
C SER A 311 -21.73 14.01 -4.20
N VAL A 312 -20.43 14.30 -4.24
CA VAL A 312 -19.86 15.22 -5.23
C VAL A 312 -20.04 14.68 -6.65
N VAL A 313 -19.75 13.41 -6.90
CA VAL A 313 -19.94 12.80 -8.24
C VAL A 313 -21.40 12.84 -8.66
N ASP A 314 -22.33 12.56 -7.75
CA ASP A 314 -23.76 12.59 -8.01
C ASP A 314 -24.24 14.01 -8.34
N SER A 315 -23.63 15.03 -7.73
CA SER A 315 -23.91 16.45 -7.99
C SER A 315 -23.35 16.98 -9.32
N LEU A 316 -22.47 16.23 -10.00
CA LEU A 316 -21.99 16.61 -11.33
C LEU A 316 -23.16 16.68 -12.33
N PRO A 317 -23.10 17.53 -13.36
CA PRO A 317 -24.12 17.53 -14.41
C PRO A 317 -24.12 16.19 -15.15
N ASP A 318 -25.28 15.62 -15.45
CA ASP A 318 -25.37 14.42 -16.29
C ASP A 318 -25.00 14.73 -17.75
N THR A 319 -25.36 15.93 -18.21
CA THR A 319 -25.03 16.42 -19.55
C THR A 319 -24.65 17.89 -19.55
N ILE A 320 -23.86 18.31 -20.53
CA ILE A 320 -23.44 19.69 -20.78
C ILE A 320 -23.74 20.03 -22.23
N ASP A 321 -24.68 20.97 -22.46
CA ASP A 321 -25.00 21.49 -23.80
C ASP A 321 -24.13 22.73 -24.11
N LEU A 322 -23.20 22.57 -25.05
CA LEU A 322 -22.24 23.61 -25.46
C LEU A 322 -22.91 24.82 -26.14
N ARG A 323 -24.14 24.68 -26.63
CA ARG A 323 -24.87 25.81 -27.23
C ARG A 323 -25.43 26.74 -26.17
N LYS A 324 -25.94 26.15 -25.08
CA LYS A 324 -26.55 26.85 -23.95
C LYS A 324 -25.52 27.31 -22.93
N ASN A 325 -24.47 26.52 -22.72
CA ASN A 325 -23.46 26.79 -21.70
C ASN A 325 -22.16 27.30 -22.31
N LYS A 326 -22.07 28.62 -22.46
CA LYS A 326 -20.90 29.31 -23.01
C LYS A 326 -19.65 29.24 -22.12
N LYS A 327 -19.71 28.60 -20.95
CA LYS A 327 -18.53 28.36 -20.10
C LYS A 327 -17.74 27.12 -20.49
N TRP A 328 -18.24 26.35 -21.45
CA TRP A 328 -17.63 25.11 -21.94
C TRP A 328 -17.44 25.18 -23.45
N GLU A 329 -16.37 24.57 -23.92
CA GLU A 329 -16.04 24.44 -25.33
C GLU A 329 -15.57 23.02 -25.65
N LYS A 330 -15.52 22.68 -26.94
CA LYS A 330 -14.96 21.40 -27.38
C LYS A 330 -13.46 21.38 -27.17
N SER A 331 -12.94 20.22 -26.78
CA SER A 331 -11.52 19.92 -26.76
C SER A 331 -11.23 18.66 -27.58
N TYR A 332 -9.96 18.38 -27.84
CA TYR A 332 -9.53 17.22 -28.63
C TYR A 332 -10.11 15.88 -28.11
N ASN A 333 -10.23 15.74 -26.79
CA ASN A 333 -10.70 14.52 -26.13
C ASN A 333 -12.06 14.68 -25.40
N GLY A 334 -12.86 15.69 -25.77
CA GLY A 334 -14.18 15.90 -25.17
C GLY A 334 -14.55 17.37 -25.08
N ILE A 335 -14.68 17.87 -23.85
CA ILE A 335 -14.95 19.27 -23.57
C ILE A 335 -13.88 19.84 -22.64
N GLN A 336 -13.81 21.16 -22.52
CA GLN A 336 -13.03 21.85 -21.50
C GLN A 336 -13.75 23.12 -21.05
N PRO A 337 -13.58 23.53 -19.78
CA PRO A 337 -14.10 24.80 -19.33
C PRO A 337 -13.21 25.93 -19.86
N ILE A 338 -13.81 27.06 -20.23
CA ILE A 338 -13.07 28.27 -20.67
C ILE A 338 -12.26 28.87 -19.50
N ASN A 339 -12.73 28.66 -18.27
CA ASN A 339 -12.02 29.03 -17.05
C ASN A 339 -12.05 27.85 -16.07
N HIS A 340 -10.89 27.44 -15.56
CA HIS A 340 -10.76 26.30 -14.63
C HIS A 340 -11.72 26.38 -13.42
N ASN A 341 -12.04 27.58 -12.94
CA ASN A 341 -12.96 27.79 -11.81
C ASN A 341 -14.38 27.28 -12.06
N VAL A 342 -14.82 27.18 -13.32
CA VAL A 342 -16.16 26.69 -13.70
C VAL A 342 -16.35 25.25 -13.25
N ALA A 343 -15.28 24.44 -13.29
CA ALA A 343 -15.35 23.04 -12.92
C ALA A 343 -15.05 22.76 -11.44
N PHE A 344 -14.59 23.79 -10.70
CA PHE A 344 -14.36 23.75 -9.24
C PHE A 344 -15.55 24.27 -8.44
N LYS A 345 -16.23 25.33 -8.92
CA LYS A 345 -17.42 25.92 -8.29
C LYS A 345 -18.68 25.11 -8.61
N LEU A 346 -18.70 23.84 -8.23
CA LEU A 346 -19.96 23.15 -8.00
C LEU A 346 -20.40 23.57 -6.59
N ASN A 347 -21.62 24.11 -6.46
CA ASN A 347 -22.19 24.49 -5.16
C ASN A 347 -22.44 23.23 -4.33
N ILE A 348 -21.39 22.67 -3.76
CA ILE A 348 -21.49 21.55 -2.83
C ILE A 348 -21.74 22.19 -1.47
N SER A 349 -22.97 22.11 -0.98
CA SER A 349 -23.26 22.37 0.44
C SER A 349 -22.64 21.23 1.25
N ILE A 350 -21.35 21.31 1.52
CA ILE A 350 -20.66 20.41 2.44
C ILE A 350 -20.97 20.94 3.83
N ASP A 351 -21.82 20.25 4.58
CA ASP A 351 -22.05 20.55 5.99
C ASP A 351 -20.82 20.06 6.80
N PRO A 352 -19.93 20.95 7.28
CA PRO A 352 -18.71 20.53 7.96
C PRO A 352 -18.99 19.88 9.32
N LYS A 353 -20.22 20.02 9.85
CA LYS A 353 -20.58 19.65 11.22
C LYS A 353 -21.27 18.29 11.36
N LYS A 354 -21.63 17.62 10.27
CA LYS A 354 -22.19 16.25 10.33
C LYS A 354 -21.12 15.15 10.43
N ASP A 355 -19.84 15.49 10.28
CA ASP A 355 -18.76 14.51 10.08
C ASP A 355 -18.04 14.02 11.36
N CYS A 356 -18.60 14.29 12.56
CA CYS A 356 -18.10 13.72 13.82
C CYS A 356 -19.00 12.62 14.42
N THR A 357 -20.00 12.13 13.70
CA THR A 357 -20.81 11.00 14.15
C THR A 357 -20.94 9.97 13.03
N ASN A 358 -19.88 9.18 12.84
CA ASN A 358 -19.93 8.03 11.95
C ASN A 358 -20.40 6.80 12.74
N GLU A 359 -21.61 6.32 12.44
CA GLU A 359 -22.18 5.11 13.01
C GLU A 359 -21.19 3.93 12.95
N LYS A 360 -20.84 3.44 14.14
CA LYS A 360 -20.16 2.17 14.49
C LYS A 360 -19.48 1.48 13.29
N LYS A 361 -18.24 1.88 13.00
CA LYS A 361 -17.29 1.15 12.14
C LYS A 361 -16.83 -0.17 12.81
N ASN A 362 -17.76 -1.11 13.03
CA ASN A 362 -17.50 -2.38 13.74
C ASN A 362 -17.61 -3.64 12.85
N LYS A 363 -17.39 -3.51 11.54
CA LYS A 363 -17.32 -4.66 10.62
C LYS A 363 -16.03 -4.58 9.81
N GLY A 364 -15.28 -5.69 9.82
CA GLY A 364 -13.92 -5.79 9.30
C GLY A 364 -13.72 -5.11 7.94
N PHE A 365 -12.58 -4.41 7.83
CA PHE A 365 -12.12 -3.60 6.70
C PHE A 365 -12.46 -4.18 5.30
N PHE A 366 -12.27 -5.49 5.10
CA PHE A 366 -12.54 -6.16 3.82
C PHE A 366 -14.03 -6.42 3.52
N ALA A 367 -14.88 -6.52 4.54
CA ALA A 367 -16.32 -6.69 4.38
C ALA A 367 -17.00 -5.37 3.99
N LYS A 368 -16.56 -4.25 4.57
CA LYS A 368 -17.10 -2.91 4.28
C LYS A 368 -16.68 -2.40 2.89
N LEU A 369 -15.45 -2.70 2.45
CA LEU A 369 -15.02 -2.39 1.08
C LEU A 369 -15.85 -3.14 0.02
N LYS A 370 -16.23 -4.40 0.29
CA LYS A 370 -17.11 -5.17 -0.62
C LYS A 370 -18.57 -4.69 -0.63
N SER A 371 -19.08 -4.15 0.49
CA SER A 371 -20.46 -3.66 0.56
C SER A 371 -20.63 -2.22 0.06
N LEU A 372 -19.58 -1.39 0.11
CA LEU A 372 -19.61 0.00 -0.36
C LEU A 372 -19.53 0.14 -1.89
N PHE A 373 -19.23 -0.93 -2.61
CA PHE A 373 -19.07 -0.96 -4.07
C PHE A 373 -19.91 -2.05 -4.74
N LYS A 374 -21.03 -2.42 -4.12
CA LYS A 374 -22.10 -3.21 -4.72
C LYS A 374 -23.21 -2.30 -5.22
#